data_AF-A0A1S9PFY1-F1
#
_entry.id   AF-A0A1S9PFY1-F1
#
_cell.length_a   1.000
_cell.length_b   1.000
_cell.length_c   1.000
_cell.angle_alpha   90.00
_cell.angle_beta   90.00
_cell.angle_gamma   90.00
#
_symmetry.space_group_name_H-M   'P 1'
#
loop_
_entity.id
_entity.type
_entity.pdbx_description
1 polymer ?
#
loop_
_entity_poly.entity_id
_entity_poly.type
_entity_poly.pdbx_seq_one_letter_code
_entity_poly.pdbx_strand_id
1 'polypeptide(L)'
;MHFQMLLNTSCAGIVYSFECIPLSDEPNEKLFFFVQIIGGDSMLLEKGRHRGMWTKVKGGNISKEMQEAICLTIDNTNAIELWKNIMPLNEFDVKG
;
A
#
# COMPACT_ATOMS: atom_id res chain seq x y z
N MET A 1 18.17 7.00 2.81
CA MET A 1 16.96 7.38 3.56
C MET A 1 15.78 6.83 2.77
N HIS A 2 15.00 5.90 3.34
CA HIS A 2 13.78 5.41 2.71
C HIS A 2 12.65 6.39 3.02
N PHE A 3 11.90 6.81 2.01
CA PHE A 3 10.77 7.71 2.20
C PHE A 3 9.50 6.89 2.34
N GLN A 4 8.91 6.92 3.52
CA GLN A 4 7.62 6.28 3.85
C GLN A 4 6.56 7.38 3.97
N MET A 5 5.42 7.21 3.30
CA MET A 5 4.30 8.15 3.42
C MET A 5 3.39 7.72 4.55
N LEU A 6 3.24 8.56 5.57
CA LEU A 6 2.25 8.35 6.63
C LEU A 6 0.90 8.90 6.17
N LEU A 7 -0.06 8.00 5.99
CA LEU A 7 -1.43 8.31 5.59
C LEU A 7 -2.41 7.96 6.72
N ASN A 8 -3.57 8.60 6.69
CA ASN A 8 -4.64 8.36 7.66
C ASN A 8 -5.91 7.95 6.93
N THR A 9 -6.62 6.99 7.51
CA THR A 9 -7.92 6.56 7.00
C THR A 9 -8.85 6.24 8.16
N SER A 10 -10.11 5.96 7.84
CA SER A 10 -11.10 5.53 8.82
C SER A 10 -12.06 4.50 8.23
N CYS A 11 -12.42 3.51 9.02
CA CYS A 11 -13.49 2.56 8.71
C CYS A 11 -14.27 2.24 9.98
N ALA A 12 -15.60 2.07 9.87
CA ALA A 12 -16.49 1.80 11.02
C ALA A 12 -16.35 2.79 12.20
N GLY A 13 -16.02 4.06 11.92
CA GLY A 13 -15.86 5.09 12.94
C GLY A 13 -14.52 5.07 13.70
N ILE A 14 -13.60 4.17 13.34
CA ILE A 14 -12.26 4.10 13.93
C ILE A 14 -11.26 4.71 12.94
N VAL A 15 -10.36 5.56 13.44
CA VAL A 15 -9.29 6.20 12.67
C VAL A 15 -7.99 5.42 12.86
N TYR A 16 -7.28 5.20 11.76
CA TYR A 16 -6.00 4.51 11.73
C TYR A 16 -5.00 5.27 10.88
N SER A 17 -3.73 5.16 11.26
CA SER A 17 -2.60 5.62 10.45
C SER A 17 -1.88 4.42 9.86
N PHE A 18 -1.35 4.59 8.65
CA PHE A 18 -0.53 3.58 8.01
C PHE A 18 0.59 4.21 7.19
N GLU A 19 1.72 3.51 7.12
CA GLU A 19 2.81 3.85 6.22
C GLU A 19 2.61 3.15 4.89
N CYS A 20 2.85 3.86 3.79
CA CYS A 20 2.75 3.34 2.44
C CYS A 20 4.07 3.53 1.69
N ILE A 21 4.56 2.44 1.10
CA ILE A 21 5.74 2.39 0.25
C ILE A 21 5.31 1.82 -1.12
N PRO A 22 5.30 2.63 -2.19
CA PRO A 22 5.00 2.14 -3.53
C PRO A 22 6.23 1.45 -4.12
N LEU A 23 6.00 0.29 -4.74
CA LEU A 23 7.02 -0.61 -5.26
C LEU A 23 6.72 -0.91 -6.74
N SER A 24 7.74 -0.96 -7.58
CA SER A 24 7.62 -1.29 -9.00
C SER A 24 8.33 -2.59 -9.32
N ASP A 25 7.65 -3.45 -10.05
CA ASP A 25 8.22 -4.63 -10.69
C ASP A 25 8.29 -4.33 -12.20
N GLU A 26 9.29 -3.52 -12.57
CA GLU A 26 9.48 -3.03 -13.94
C GLU A 26 9.54 -4.15 -14.99
N PRO A 27 10.20 -5.31 -14.74
CA PRO A 27 10.19 -6.43 -15.68
C PRO A 27 8.77 -6.94 -16.02
N ASN A 28 7.82 -6.82 -15.09
CA ASN A 28 6.44 -7.28 -15.26
C ASN A 28 5.44 -6.13 -15.40
N GLU A 29 5.91 -4.88 -15.46
CA GLU A 29 5.09 -3.68 -15.51
C GLU A 29 4.04 -3.58 -14.38
N LYS A 30 4.33 -4.15 -13.20
CA LYS A 30 3.39 -4.17 -12.07
C LYS A 30 3.75 -3.15 -11.01
N LEU A 31 2.71 -2.64 -10.34
CA LEU A 31 2.84 -1.73 -9.21
C LEU A 31 2.26 -2.38 -7.96
N PHE A 32 3.06 -2.36 -6.91
CA PHE A 32 2.70 -2.85 -5.60
C PHE A 32 2.77 -1.72 -4.57
N PHE A 33 2.08 -1.92 -3.46
CA PHE A 33 2.05 -0.97 -2.36
C PHE A 33 2.22 -1.78 -1.09
N PHE A 34 3.37 -1.65 -0.45
CA PHE A 34 3.54 -2.16 0.90
C PHE A 34 2.90 -1.19 1.88
N VAL A 35 2.04 -1.72 2.72
CA VAL A 35 1.29 -0.97 3.73
C VAL A 35 1.61 -1.54 5.10
N GLN A 36 2.06 -0.68 6.02
CA GLN A 36 2.27 -1.01 7.43
C GLN A 36 1.27 -0.21 8.26
N ILE A 37 0.31 -0.90 8.91
CA ILE A 37 -0.61 -0.24 9.83
C ILE A 37 0.15 0.08 11.12
N ILE A 38 0.05 1.31 11.62
CA ILE A 38 0.73 1.70 12.85
C ILE A 38 0.14 0.93 14.03
N GLY A 39 0.97 0.17 14.73
CA GLY A 39 0.54 -0.68 15.86
C GLY A 39 -0.24 -1.93 15.44
N GLY A 40 -0.24 -2.29 14.15
CA GLY A 40 -0.95 -3.45 13.63
C GLY A 40 -0.15 -4.24 12.59
N ASP A 41 -0.89 -5.01 11.79
CA ASP A 41 -0.33 -5.85 10.73
C ASP A 41 0.12 -5.05 9.50
N SER A 42 0.90 -5.71 8.64
CA SER A 42 1.27 -5.20 7.32
C SER A 42 0.63 -6.01 6.19
N MET A 43 0.56 -5.41 5.01
CA MET A 43 0.14 -6.10 3.79
C MET A 43 0.82 -5.55 2.54
N LEU A 44 0.90 -6.41 1.53
CA LEU A 44 1.32 -6.06 0.18
C LEU A 44 0.08 -6.06 -0.72
N LEU A 45 -0.18 -4.92 -1.35
CA LEU A 45 -1.26 -4.72 -2.29
C LEU A 45 -0.70 -4.63 -3.72
N GLU A 46 -1.44 -5.14 -4.70
CA GLU A 46 -1.19 -4.95 -6.13
C GLU A 46 -2.35 -4.13 -6.71
N LYS A 47 -2.03 -3.14 -7.55
CA LYS A 47 -3.03 -2.41 -8.34
C LYS A 47 -2.86 -2.72 -9.81
N GLY A 48 -3.82 -3.44 -10.40
CA GLY A 48 -3.75 -3.81 -11.81
C GLY A 48 -3.87 -2.59 -12.74
N ARG A 49 -2.87 -2.36 -13.61
CA ARG A 49 -2.82 -1.24 -14.58
C ARG A 49 -4.09 -1.09 -15.42
N HIS A 50 -4.74 -2.20 -15.80
CA HIS A 50 -5.82 -2.19 -16.79
C HIS A 50 -7.26 -2.22 -16.25
N ARG A 51 -7.47 -2.28 -14.93
CA ARG A 51 -8.85 -2.27 -14.35
C ARG A 51 -8.99 -1.52 -13.04
N GLY A 52 -7.90 -0.96 -12.49
CA GLY A 52 -7.93 -0.23 -11.22
C GLY A 52 -8.29 -1.08 -10.01
N MET A 53 -8.37 -2.41 -10.16
CA MET A 53 -8.76 -3.32 -9.09
C MET A 53 -7.56 -3.58 -8.17
N TRP A 54 -7.82 -3.46 -6.88
CA TRP A 54 -6.85 -3.72 -5.81
C TRP A 54 -6.92 -5.18 -5.36
N THR A 55 -5.77 -5.83 -5.28
CA THR A 55 -5.64 -7.22 -4.81
C THR A 55 -4.64 -7.29 -3.66
N LYS A 56 -4.99 -7.99 -2.58
CA LYS A 56 -4.02 -8.31 -1.52
C LYS A 56 -3.19 -9.52 -1.92
N VAL A 57 -1.88 -9.32 -2.01
CA VAL A 57 -0.92 -10.35 -2.41
C VAL A 57 -0.51 -11.20 -1.21
N LYS A 58 -0.14 -10.55 -0.09
CA LYS A 58 0.24 -11.19 1.17
C LYS A 58 0.09 -10.21 2.33
N GLY A 59 0.13 -10.69 3.57
CA GLY A 59 0.08 -9.87 4.78
C GLY A 59 -0.80 -10.43 5.89
N GLY A 60 -0.81 -9.74 7.03
CA GLY A 60 -1.55 -10.13 8.24
C GLY A 60 -3.07 -10.06 8.09
N ASN A 61 -3.82 -10.39 9.15
CA ASN A 61 -5.27 -10.59 9.06
C ASN A 61 -6.04 -9.26 9.15
N ILE A 62 -6.05 -8.52 8.04
CA ILE A 62 -6.70 -7.23 7.90
C ILE A 62 -8.11 -7.42 7.33
N SER A 63 -9.10 -6.78 7.95
CA SER A 63 -10.50 -6.87 7.51
C SER A 63 -10.69 -6.29 6.11
N LYS A 64 -11.69 -6.79 5.38
CA LYS A 64 -12.00 -6.33 4.02
C LYS A 64 -12.32 -4.84 3.98
N GLU A 65 -13.11 -4.35 4.93
CA GLU A 65 -13.50 -2.94 5.03
C GLU A 65 -12.28 -2.03 5.27
N MET A 66 -11.36 -2.45 6.14
CA MET A 66 -10.13 -1.71 6.39
C MET A 66 -9.23 -1.67 5.16
N GLN A 67 -9.10 -2.81 4.46
CA GLN A 67 -8.35 -2.87 3.21
C GLN A 67 -8.94 -1.92 2.15
N GLU A 68 -10.27 -1.91 2.00
CA GLU A 68 -10.95 -1.02 1.05
C GLU A 68 -10.73 0.47 1.40
N ALA A 69 -10.80 0.83 2.68
CA ALA A 69 -10.53 2.20 3.14
C ALA A 69 -9.08 2.63 2.86
N ILE A 70 -8.11 1.73 3.08
CA ILE A 70 -6.69 1.95 2.76
C ILE A 70 -6.52 2.15 1.25
N CYS A 71 -7.06 1.25 0.42
CA CYS A 71 -6.98 1.36 -1.05
C CYS A 71 -7.57 2.68 -1.56
N LEU A 72 -8.73 3.09 -1.04
CA LEU A 72 -9.37 4.36 -1.39
C LEU A 72 -8.51 5.56 -0.96
N THR A 73 -7.85 5.48 0.19
CA THR A 73 -6.96 6.53 0.68
C THR A 73 -5.74 6.67 -0.24
N ILE A 74 -5.14 5.55 -0.65
CA ILE A 74 -4.03 5.54 -1.61
C ILE A 74 -4.48 6.12 -2.97
N ASP A 75 -5.65 5.73 -3.46
CA ASP A 75 -6.20 6.25 -4.73
C ASP A 75 -6.45 7.76 -4.73
N ASN A 76 -6.82 8.32 -3.59
CA ASN A 76 -7.05 9.75 -3.42
C ASN A 76 -5.80 10.53 -2.95
N THR A 77 -4.68 9.84 -2.72
CA THR A 77 -3.41 10.49 -2.41
C THR A 77 -2.81 11.09 -3.68
N ASN A 78 -2.17 12.26 -3.55
CA ASN A 78 -1.57 12.95 -4.69
C ASN A 78 -0.57 12.02 -5.40
N ALA A 79 -0.76 11.81 -6.69
CA ALA A 79 0.12 10.98 -7.50
C ALA A 79 1.59 11.40 -7.34
N ILE A 80 1.92 12.68 -7.39
CA ILE A 80 3.30 13.16 -7.25
C ILE A 80 3.90 12.72 -5.91
N GLU A 81 3.12 12.66 -4.83
CA GLU A 81 3.59 12.18 -3.53
C GLU A 81 3.87 10.68 -3.55
N LEU A 82 2.98 9.89 -4.15
CA LEU A 82 3.16 8.45 -4.35
C LEU A 82 4.39 8.14 -5.22
N TRP A 83 4.58 8.86 -6.33
CA TRP A 83 5.61 8.53 -7.32
C TRP A 83 7.02 9.03 -6.97
N LYS A 84 7.16 9.93 -5.98
CA LYS A 84 8.45 10.55 -5.63
C LYS A 84 9.54 9.56 -5.19
N ASN A 85 9.17 8.37 -4.73
CA ASN A 85 10.12 7.39 -4.17
C ASN A 85 9.69 5.94 -4.43
N ILE A 86 9.27 5.62 -5.67
CA ILE A 86 9.04 4.22 -6.02
C ILE A 86 10.34 3.43 -5.92
N MET A 87 10.27 2.29 -5.22
CA MET A 87 11.39 1.37 -5.10
C MET A 87 11.22 0.13 -5.97
N PRO A 88 12.30 -0.50 -6.46
CA PRO A 88 12.22 -1.81 -7.07
C PRO A 88 11.66 -2.87 -6.10
N LEU A 89 10.73 -3.71 -6.54
CA LEU A 89 10.12 -4.75 -5.70
C LEU A 89 11.16 -5.76 -5.17
N ASN A 90 12.19 -6.06 -5.95
CA ASN A 90 13.26 -7.00 -5.59
C ASN A 90 14.18 -6.50 -4.46
N GLU A 91 14.19 -5.19 -4.18
CA GLU A 91 14.89 -4.61 -3.03
C GLU A 91 14.06 -4.69 -1.74
N PHE A 92 12.80 -5.13 -1.85
CA PHE A 92 11.86 -5.22 -0.74
C PHE A 92 11.84 -6.63 -0.14
N ASP A 93 12.79 -6.92 0.74
CA ASP A 93 12.85 -8.18 1.49
C ASP A 93 11.83 -8.17 2.65
N VAL A 94 10.62 -8.67 2.37
CA VAL A 94 9.59 -8.86 3.41
C VAL A 94 9.96 -10.06 4.25
N LYS A 95 10.73 -9.84 5.32
CA LYS A 95 10.79 -10.79 6.43
C LYS A 95 9.42 -10.80 7.09
N GLY A 96 8.55 -11.70 6.61
CA GLY A 96 7.28 -12.03 7.24
C GLY A 96 7.49 -12.71 8.59
#